data_AF-A0A7T3CHK2-F1
#
_entry.id   AF-A0A7T3CHK2-F1
#
_cell.length_a   1.000
_cell.length_b   1.000
_cell.length_c   1.000
_cell.angle_alpha   90.00
_cell.angle_beta   90.00
_cell.angle_gamma   90.00
#
_symmetry.space_group_name_H-M   'P 1'
#
loop_
_entity.id
_entity.type
_entity.pdbx_description
1 polymer ?
#
loop_
_entity_poly.entity_id
_entity_poly.type
_entity_poly.pdbx_seq_one_letter_code
_entity_poly.pdbx_strand_id
1 'polypeptide(L)'
;MRISDFFQEPAGTGNPWDSSKPVLNADLITQLAQGTAHDPNPPETALELTRLVRAEYESYGTEKSHLRTDEDEARAALRALRMLLKRRGIVFDPPWRDFSSFHSHWIAEGAYGDWQARRDIIEKVFRPIQDQLEEAEEQQFMGELTEGISPHGDLGWTDVDDHISQLRHRFRSASTPVDYKDVGNRCVGVLEALSAHVYDPEVHCPPGLSEPPVDKTDIRIGAYIDHRLPGKSNEELRGLTKKASALAHKMKHSPKADRTTTGITADAVILLANILRRLEDG
;
A
#
# COMPACT_ATOMS: atom_id res chain seq x y z
N MET A 1 10.33 0.87 -9.54
CA MET A 1 11.29 1.05 -10.67
C MET A 1 11.29 2.52 -11.06
N ARG A 2 12.39 3.11 -11.52
CA ARG A 2 12.46 4.49 -12.04
C ARG A 2 12.34 4.51 -13.56
N ILE A 3 12.03 5.68 -14.13
CA ILE A 3 11.92 5.85 -15.59
C ILE A 3 13.19 5.41 -16.33
N SER A 4 14.38 5.66 -15.76
CA SER A 4 15.67 5.23 -16.32
C SER A 4 15.78 3.72 -16.47
N ASP A 5 15.13 2.95 -15.60
CA ASP A 5 15.22 1.49 -15.56
C ASP A 5 14.46 0.84 -16.73
N PHE A 6 13.57 1.58 -17.39
CA PHE A 6 12.91 1.13 -18.62
C PHE A 6 13.81 1.19 -19.85
N PHE A 7 14.98 1.82 -19.74
CA PHE A 7 15.93 1.94 -20.82
C PHE A 7 17.17 1.10 -20.55
N GLN A 8 17.82 0.66 -21.60
CA GLN A 8 19.09 -0.02 -21.54
C GLN A 8 20.07 0.61 -22.52
N GLU A 9 21.36 0.50 -22.19
CA GLU A 9 22.41 0.82 -23.15
C GLU A 9 22.25 -0.11 -24.37
N PRO A 10 22.27 0.43 -25.59
CA PRO A 10 22.21 -0.41 -26.77
C PRO A 10 23.48 -1.28 -26.83
N ALA A 11 23.36 -2.46 -27.45
CA ALA A 11 24.49 -3.36 -27.62
C ALA A 11 25.66 -2.60 -28.29
N GLY A 12 26.79 -2.51 -27.57
CA GLY A 12 27.92 -1.70 -28.00
C GLY A 12 28.40 -2.09 -29.41
N THR A 13 28.64 -1.09 -30.25
CA THR A 13 29.18 -1.29 -31.61
C THR A 13 30.68 -1.65 -31.59
N GLY A 14 31.32 -1.67 -30.41
CA GLY A 14 32.76 -1.81 -30.24
C GLY A 14 33.54 -0.52 -30.51
N ASN A 15 32.86 0.59 -30.82
CA ASN A 15 33.47 1.89 -31.06
C ASN A 15 33.44 2.76 -29.78
N PRO A 16 34.60 3.13 -29.20
CA PRO A 16 34.68 3.92 -27.97
C PRO A 16 34.15 5.36 -28.08
N TRP A 17 33.86 5.83 -29.30
CA TRP A 17 33.37 7.19 -29.58
C TRP A 17 31.89 7.23 -29.94
N ASP A 18 31.22 6.07 -29.93
CA ASP A 18 29.80 5.97 -30.24
C ASP A 18 29.00 6.26 -28.96
N SER A 19 28.55 7.51 -28.80
CA SER A 19 27.61 7.89 -27.75
C SER A 19 26.20 7.48 -28.19
N SER A 20 25.92 6.20 -28.14
CA SER A 20 24.61 5.65 -28.48
C SER A 20 23.59 6.06 -27.40
N LYS A 21 22.40 6.50 -27.84
CA LYS A 21 21.34 6.88 -26.90
C LYS A 21 20.75 5.61 -26.27
N PRO A 22 20.35 5.64 -24.99
CA PRO A 22 19.61 4.54 -24.37
C PRO A 22 18.35 4.21 -25.16
N VAL A 23 18.08 2.92 -25.33
CA VAL A 23 16.91 2.39 -26.06
C VAL A 23 15.94 1.74 -25.08
N LEU A 24 14.67 1.64 -25.45
CA LEU A 24 13.68 1.03 -24.57
C LEU A 24 14.01 -0.46 -24.37
N ASN A 25 14.01 -0.93 -23.13
CA ASN A 25 14.25 -2.33 -22.81
C ASN A 25 13.04 -3.19 -23.20
N ALA A 26 13.04 -3.69 -24.44
CA ALA A 26 11.94 -4.46 -25.01
C ALA A 26 11.60 -5.73 -24.20
N ASP A 27 12.61 -6.38 -23.62
CA ASP A 27 12.42 -7.57 -22.78
C ASP A 27 11.68 -7.22 -21.49
N LEU A 28 12.11 -6.17 -20.79
CA LEU A 28 11.44 -5.67 -19.59
C LEU A 28 10.00 -5.24 -19.90
N ILE A 29 9.77 -4.49 -20.97
CA ILE A 29 8.44 -4.05 -21.39
C ILE A 29 7.53 -5.25 -21.70
N THR A 30 8.08 -6.30 -22.32
CA THR A 30 7.35 -7.54 -22.59
C THR A 30 7.02 -8.29 -21.30
N GLN A 31 7.97 -8.41 -20.38
CA GLN A 31 7.75 -9.05 -19.07
C GLN A 31 6.71 -8.28 -18.24
N LEU A 32 6.76 -6.95 -18.25
CA LEU A 32 5.75 -6.10 -17.62
C LEU A 32 4.39 -6.29 -18.28
N ALA A 33 4.31 -6.38 -19.61
CA ALA A 33 3.05 -6.65 -20.30
C ALA A 33 2.47 -8.03 -19.93
N GLN A 34 3.33 -9.05 -19.78
CA GLN A 34 2.93 -10.43 -19.45
C GLN A 34 2.69 -10.66 -17.95
N GLY A 35 3.19 -9.78 -17.07
CA GLY A 35 3.12 -9.96 -15.62
C GLY A 35 4.17 -10.94 -15.08
N THR A 36 5.27 -11.14 -15.80
CA THR A 36 6.36 -12.07 -15.43
C THR A 36 7.60 -11.35 -14.88
N ALA A 37 7.63 -10.02 -14.93
CA ALA A 37 8.70 -9.22 -14.36
C ALA A 37 8.74 -9.37 -12.83
N HIS A 38 9.94 -9.47 -12.26
CA HIS A 38 10.13 -9.36 -10.83
C HIS A 38 9.99 -7.88 -10.41
N ASP A 39 8.90 -7.55 -9.74
CA ASP A 39 8.55 -6.17 -9.39
C ASP A 39 8.21 -6.07 -7.89
N PRO A 40 9.15 -5.62 -7.05
CA PRO A 40 8.94 -5.52 -5.61
C PRO A 40 8.01 -4.36 -5.22
N ASN A 41 7.76 -3.40 -6.13
CA ASN A 41 6.86 -2.28 -5.88
C ASN A 41 5.94 -2.00 -7.08
N PRO A 42 4.90 -2.82 -7.28
CA PRO A 42 4.09 -2.72 -8.48
C PRO A 42 3.42 -1.35 -8.69
N PRO A 43 2.78 -0.68 -7.70
CA PRO A 43 2.19 0.66 -7.89
C PRO A 43 3.18 1.71 -8.39
N GLU A 44 4.36 1.78 -7.79
CA GLU A 44 5.41 2.68 -8.25
C GLU A 44 5.81 2.38 -9.71
N THR A 45 6.02 1.10 -10.05
CA THR A 45 6.36 0.71 -11.43
C THR A 45 5.26 1.10 -12.44
N ALA A 46 3.99 0.99 -12.05
CA ALA A 46 2.87 1.42 -12.90
C ALA A 46 2.80 2.94 -13.05
N LEU A 47 3.06 3.69 -11.98
CA LEU A 47 3.10 5.14 -12.01
C LEU A 47 4.24 5.66 -12.88
N GLU A 48 5.42 5.05 -12.77
CA GLU A 48 6.61 5.46 -13.53
C GLU A 48 6.47 5.09 -15.01
N LEU A 49 5.87 3.95 -15.35
CA LEU A 49 5.53 3.63 -16.74
C LEU A 49 4.44 4.58 -17.29
N THR A 50 3.47 4.98 -16.47
CA THR A 50 2.47 5.99 -16.84
C THR A 50 3.12 7.33 -17.16
N ARG A 51 4.04 7.79 -16.31
CA ARG A 51 4.82 9.03 -16.52
C ARG A 51 5.66 8.97 -17.79
N LEU A 52 6.35 7.86 -18.03
CA LEU A 52 7.11 7.63 -19.26
C LEU A 52 6.18 7.76 -20.48
N VAL A 53 5.14 6.96 -20.57
CA VAL A 53 4.25 6.94 -21.73
C VAL A 53 3.62 8.32 -21.95
N ARG A 54 3.10 8.96 -20.90
CA ARG A 54 2.54 10.31 -20.99
C ARG A 54 3.55 11.32 -21.58
N ALA A 55 4.78 11.33 -21.07
CA ALA A 55 5.83 12.25 -21.50
C ALA A 55 6.21 12.06 -22.98
N GLU A 56 6.26 10.81 -23.46
CA GLU A 56 6.54 10.53 -24.87
C GLU A 56 5.43 11.04 -25.79
N TYR A 57 4.15 10.83 -25.43
CA TYR A 57 3.02 11.35 -26.23
C TYR A 57 2.95 12.89 -26.19
N GLU A 58 3.28 13.51 -25.06
CA GLU A 58 3.35 14.98 -24.98
C GLU A 58 4.48 15.55 -25.83
N SER A 59 5.66 14.92 -25.79
CA SER A 59 6.82 15.30 -26.62
C SER A 59 6.50 15.12 -28.11
N TYR A 60 5.85 14.02 -28.48
CA TYR A 60 5.40 13.81 -29.86
C TYR A 60 4.44 14.91 -30.34
N GLY A 61 3.54 15.37 -29.45
CA GLY A 61 2.57 16.42 -29.70
C GLY A 61 3.12 17.84 -29.69
N THR A 62 4.28 18.08 -29.09
CA THR A 62 4.82 19.44 -28.89
C THR A 62 6.23 19.55 -29.47
N GLU A 63 7.21 18.96 -28.79
CA GLU A 63 8.64 19.02 -29.12
C GLU A 63 9.24 17.63 -29.31
N LYS A 64 9.26 17.16 -30.58
CA LYS A 64 9.70 15.80 -30.94
C LYS A 64 11.18 15.52 -30.64
N SER A 65 12.02 16.54 -30.47
CA SER A 65 13.43 16.39 -30.09
C SER A 65 13.62 15.79 -28.69
N HIS A 66 12.60 15.84 -27.84
CA HIS A 66 12.61 15.23 -26.51
C HIS A 66 12.14 13.76 -26.48
N LEU A 67 11.72 13.22 -27.62
CA LEU A 67 11.36 11.81 -27.70
C LEU A 67 12.55 10.93 -27.37
N ARG A 68 12.30 9.95 -26.51
CA ARG A 68 13.24 8.88 -26.17
C ARG A 68 12.86 7.56 -26.83
N THR A 69 11.61 7.45 -27.30
CA THR A 69 11.13 6.27 -27.99
C THR A 69 10.76 6.55 -29.45
N ASP A 70 10.91 5.53 -30.29
CA ASP A 70 10.30 5.51 -31.62
C ASP A 70 8.82 5.08 -31.57
N GLU A 71 8.18 4.97 -32.75
CA GLU A 71 6.76 4.62 -32.85
C GLU A 71 6.44 3.20 -32.37
N ASP A 72 7.31 2.23 -32.63
CA ASP A 72 7.10 0.84 -32.23
C ASP A 72 7.37 0.66 -30.73
N GLU A 73 8.39 1.31 -30.20
CA GLU A 73 8.69 1.39 -28.77
C GLU A 73 7.55 2.07 -27.99
N ALA A 74 7.03 3.21 -28.49
CA ALA A 74 5.90 3.89 -27.86
C ALA A 74 4.62 3.05 -27.88
N ARG A 75 4.36 2.33 -28.98
CA ARG A 75 3.26 1.36 -29.09
C ARG A 75 3.42 0.23 -28.08
N ALA A 76 4.62 -0.33 -27.95
CA ALA A 76 4.92 -1.39 -27.00
C ALA A 76 4.74 -0.92 -25.54
N ALA A 77 5.27 0.25 -25.19
CA ALA A 77 5.14 0.84 -23.87
C ALA A 77 3.66 1.13 -23.52
N LEU A 78 2.89 1.71 -24.46
CA LEU A 78 1.47 1.95 -24.26
C LEU A 78 0.68 0.65 -24.04
N ARG A 79 0.99 -0.40 -24.81
CA ARG A 79 0.38 -1.72 -24.65
C ARG A 79 0.72 -2.34 -23.29
N ALA A 80 1.99 -2.27 -22.88
CA ALA A 80 2.42 -2.77 -21.58
C ALA A 80 1.70 -2.04 -20.44
N LEU A 81 1.58 -0.72 -20.51
CA LEU A 81 0.81 0.08 -19.56
C LEU A 81 -0.65 -0.37 -19.48
N ARG A 82 -1.33 -0.52 -20.64
CA ARG A 82 -2.72 -1.02 -20.68
C ARG A 82 -2.86 -2.38 -19.98
N MET A 83 -1.95 -3.32 -20.21
CA MET A 83 -2.00 -4.64 -19.58
C MET A 83 -1.71 -4.59 -18.07
N LEU A 84 -0.75 -3.75 -17.66
CA LEU A 84 -0.38 -3.54 -16.27
C LEU A 84 -1.55 -2.97 -15.46
N LEU A 85 -2.24 -1.96 -16.00
CA LEU A 85 -3.41 -1.33 -15.37
C LEU A 85 -4.61 -2.28 -15.35
N LYS A 86 -4.87 -2.99 -16.46
CA LYS A 86 -5.98 -3.96 -16.55
C LYS A 86 -5.89 -5.05 -15.48
N ARG A 87 -4.70 -5.56 -15.18
CA ARG A 87 -4.51 -6.57 -14.11
C ARG A 87 -4.89 -6.06 -12.71
N ARG A 88 -4.96 -4.74 -12.54
CA ARG A 88 -5.35 -4.08 -11.28
C ARG A 88 -6.80 -3.59 -11.29
N GLY A 89 -7.56 -3.93 -12.33
CA GLY A 89 -8.92 -3.44 -12.49
C GLY A 89 -9.02 -1.97 -12.91
N ILE A 90 -7.91 -1.30 -13.23
CA ILE A 90 -7.91 0.09 -13.70
C ILE A 90 -8.19 0.10 -15.20
N VAL A 91 -9.25 0.79 -15.61
CA VAL A 91 -9.61 0.96 -17.03
C VAL A 91 -8.76 2.07 -17.63
N PHE A 92 -8.00 1.72 -18.66
CA PHE A 92 -7.21 2.67 -19.45
C PHE A 92 -7.36 2.35 -20.93
N ASP A 93 -8.14 3.18 -21.63
CA ASP A 93 -8.41 3.00 -23.06
C ASP A 93 -8.26 4.32 -23.82
N PRO A 94 -7.01 4.76 -24.07
CA PRO A 94 -6.79 5.93 -24.91
C PRO A 94 -7.34 5.69 -26.33
N PRO A 95 -7.90 6.72 -26.99
CA PRO A 95 -8.44 6.61 -28.35
C PRO A 95 -7.36 6.46 -29.45
N TRP A 96 -6.10 6.28 -29.06
CA TRP A 96 -4.97 6.02 -29.93
C TRP A 96 -4.16 4.82 -29.44
N ARG A 97 -3.40 4.22 -30.36
CA ARG A 97 -2.59 3.01 -30.12
C ARG A 97 -1.09 3.24 -30.32
N ASP A 98 -0.73 4.35 -30.94
CA ASP A 98 0.63 4.76 -31.30
C ASP A 98 0.64 6.26 -31.60
N PHE A 99 1.82 6.80 -31.91
CA PHE A 99 1.97 8.21 -32.27
C PHE A 99 1.17 8.63 -33.51
N SER A 100 1.13 7.79 -34.56
CA SER A 100 0.39 8.09 -35.80
C SER A 100 -1.11 8.21 -35.59
N SER A 101 -1.69 7.31 -34.79
CA SER A 101 -3.11 7.37 -34.42
C SER A 101 -3.40 8.49 -33.41
N PHE A 102 -2.46 8.85 -32.55
CA PHE A 102 -2.58 10.03 -31.68
C PHE A 102 -2.60 11.32 -32.50
N HIS A 103 -1.72 11.46 -33.50
CA HIS A 103 -1.73 12.58 -34.44
C HIS A 103 -3.10 12.71 -35.13
N SER A 104 -3.63 11.60 -35.63
CA SER A 104 -4.93 11.57 -36.29
C SER A 104 -6.06 11.99 -35.34
N HIS A 105 -6.01 11.52 -34.09
CA HIS A 105 -6.99 11.85 -33.06
C HIS A 105 -6.94 13.34 -32.70
N TRP A 106 -5.76 13.93 -32.45
CA TRP A 106 -5.69 15.34 -32.09
C TRP A 106 -6.15 16.26 -33.21
N ILE A 107 -6.01 15.85 -34.48
CA ILE A 107 -6.49 16.64 -35.63
C ILE A 107 -8.02 16.63 -35.61
N ALA A 108 -8.63 15.47 -35.37
CA ALA A 108 -10.08 15.34 -35.28
C ALA A 108 -10.67 16.15 -34.12
N GLU A 109 -9.93 16.28 -33.01
CA GLU A 109 -10.27 17.13 -31.86
C GLU A 109 -9.94 18.63 -32.08
N GLY A 110 -9.47 19.03 -33.28
CA GLY A 110 -9.21 20.42 -33.62
C GLY A 110 -7.92 21.02 -33.04
N ALA A 111 -7.00 20.21 -32.50
CA ALA A 111 -5.75 20.65 -31.87
C ALA A 111 -4.60 20.90 -32.88
N TYR A 112 -4.94 21.25 -34.12
CA TYR A 112 -3.94 21.60 -35.13
C TYR A 112 -3.34 22.97 -34.83
N GLY A 113 -2.00 23.07 -34.87
CA GLY A 113 -1.28 24.31 -34.51
C GLY A 113 -1.30 24.72 -33.04
N ASP A 114 -2.08 24.06 -32.18
CA ASP A 114 -2.21 24.40 -30.76
C ASP A 114 -1.57 23.33 -29.87
N TRP A 115 -0.45 23.68 -29.23
CA TRP A 115 0.26 22.78 -28.31
C TRP A 115 -0.47 22.60 -26.99
N GLN A 116 -1.20 23.60 -26.51
CA GLN A 116 -1.94 23.50 -25.26
C GLN A 116 -3.12 22.53 -25.42
N ALA A 117 -3.88 22.63 -26.52
CA ALA A 117 -4.97 21.71 -26.81
C ALA A 117 -4.51 20.24 -26.87
N ARG A 118 -3.29 19.97 -27.37
CA ARG A 118 -2.71 18.61 -27.37
C ARG A 118 -2.37 18.13 -25.96
N ARG A 119 -1.82 19.00 -25.12
CA ARG A 119 -1.57 18.70 -23.70
C ARG A 119 -2.86 18.40 -22.96
N ASP A 120 -3.92 19.15 -23.23
CA ASP A 120 -5.23 18.96 -22.60
C ASP A 120 -5.85 17.60 -22.99
N ILE A 121 -5.70 17.16 -24.24
CA ILE A 121 -6.12 15.81 -24.68
C ILE A 121 -5.37 14.72 -23.89
N ILE A 122 -4.06 14.87 -23.72
CA ILE A 122 -3.24 13.92 -22.96
C ILE A 122 -3.63 13.94 -21.49
N GLU A 123 -3.74 15.12 -20.88
CA GLU A 123 -4.12 15.30 -19.47
C GLU A 123 -5.46 14.63 -19.18
N LYS A 124 -6.48 14.85 -20.02
CA LYS A 124 -7.81 14.25 -19.88
C LYS A 124 -7.77 12.71 -19.83
N VAL A 125 -6.83 12.10 -20.54
CA VAL A 125 -6.71 10.64 -20.66
C VAL A 125 -5.84 10.04 -19.56
N PHE A 126 -4.73 10.71 -19.20
CA PHE A 126 -3.77 10.18 -18.24
C PHE A 126 -4.05 10.58 -16.79
N ARG A 127 -4.66 11.74 -16.53
CA ARG A 127 -4.90 12.21 -15.16
C ARG A 127 -5.69 11.22 -14.29
N PRO A 128 -6.81 10.63 -14.77
CA PRO A 128 -7.60 9.73 -13.92
C PRO A 128 -6.85 8.47 -13.47
N ILE A 129 -5.92 7.96 -14.28
CA ILE A 129 -5.10 6.80 -13.92
C ILE A 129 -3.91 7.20 -13.05
N GLN A 130 -3.37 8.41 -13.22
CA GLN A 130 -2.34 8.94 -12.34
C GLN A 130 -2.89 9.12 -10.93
N ASP A 131 -4.08 9.74 -10.78
CA ASP A 131 -4.74 9.91 -9.49
C ASP A 131 -4.98 8.58 -8.78
N GLN A 132 -5.51 7.57 -9.49
CA GLN A 132 -5.74 6.24 -8.92
C GLN A 132 -4.44 5.53 -8.51
N LEU A 133 -3.35 5.71 -9.27
CA LEU A 133 -2.06 5.10 -8.95
C LEU A 133 -1.36 5.81 -7.79
N GLU A 134 -1.45 7.14 -7.74
CA GLU A 134 -0.94 7.95 -6.62
C GLU A 134 -1.69 7.61 -5.33
N GLU A 135 -3.02 7.50 -5.37
CA GLU A 135 -3.82 7.04 -4.23
C GLU A 135 -3.45 5.60 -3.82
N ALA A 136 -3.26 4.68 -4.77
CA ALA A 136 -2.86 3.30 -4.46
C ALA A 136 -1.43 3.22 -3.86
N GLU A 137 -0.50 4.06 -4.32
CA GLU A 137 0.84 4.17 -3.75
C GLU A 137 0.79 4.74 -2.34
N GLU A 138 -0.01 5.79 -2.13
CA GLU A 138 -0.28 6.35 -0.81
C GLU A 138 -0.91 5.28 0.11
N GLN A 139 -1.91 4.53 -0.34
CA GLN A 139 -2.53 3.46 0.44
C GLN A 139 -1.54 2.33 0.76
N GLN A 140 -0.67 1.92 -0.17
CA GLN A 140 0.38 0.94 0.11
C GLN A 140 1.39 1.48 1.14
N PHE A 141 1.72 2.77 1.05
CA PHE A 141 2.56 3.44 2.03
C PHE A 141 1.87 3.61 3.40
N MET A 142 0.55 3.74 3.42
CA MET A 142 -0.27 3.79 4.64
C MET A 142 -0.49 2.41 5.27
N GLY A 143 -0.58 1.36 4.44
CA GLY A 143 -0.85 -0.04 4.77
C GLY A 143 0.38 -0.85 5.21
N GLU A 144 1.30 -0.24 5.96
CA GLU A 144 2.46 -0.97 6.51
C GLU A 144 2.11 -2.01 7.57
N LEU A 145 0.92 -1.87 8.16
CA LEU A 145 0.36 -2.77 9.18
C LEU A 145 -1.00 -3.29 8.71
N THR A 146 -1.34 -4.50 9.13
CA THR A 146 -2.54 -5.23 8.73
C THR A 146 -3.82 -4.38 8.86
N GLU A 147 -4.69 -4.43 7.86
CA GLU A 147 -6.05 -3.90 7.93
C GLU A 147 -7.03 -5.02 8.22
N GLY A 148 -8.05 -4.73 9.02
CA GLY A 148 -9.10 -5.70 9.33
C GLY A 148 -9.94 -6.02 8.10
N ILE A 149 -10.31 -7.30 7.91
CA ILE A 149 -11.28 -7.69 6.86
C ILE A 149 -12.69 -7.32 7.34
N SER A 150 -13.06 -6.04 7.29
CA SER A 150 -14.32 -5.52 7.80
C SER A 150 -15.06 -4.73 6.71
N PRO A 151 -16.41 -4.70 6.71
CA PRO A 151 -17.16 -3.74 5.90
C PRO A 151 -16.95 -2.29 6.36
N HIS A 152 -16.39 -2.08 7.56
CA HIS A 152 -16.07 -0.77 8.12
C HIS A 152 -14.56 -0.51 8.04
N GLY A 153 -14.16 0.72 7.68
CA GLY A 153 -12.76 1.14 7.64
C GLY A 153 -12.14 1.33 9.03
N ASP A 154 -12.98 1.42 10.05
CA ASP A 154 -12.71 1.62 11.47
C ASP A 154 -13.49 0.61 12.33
N LEU A 155 -13.13 0.48 13.61
CA LEU A 155 -13.84 -0.42 14.54
C LEU A 155 -15.13 0.22 15.07
N GLY A 156 -15.29 1.54 14.91
CA GLY A 156 -16.39 2.32 15.51
C GLY A 156 -16.21 2.55 17.01
N TRP A 157 -15.05 2.21 17.55
CA TRP A 157 -14.68 2.38 18.95
C TRP A 157 -13.67 3.52 19.03
N THR A 158 -14.17 4.77 19.11
CA THR A 158 -13.37 5.99 18.90
C THR A 158 -12.04 5.99 19.64
N ASP A 159 -12.02 5.65 20.93
CA ASP A 159 -10.78 5.60 21.71
C ASP A 159 -9.80 4.52 21.21
N VAL A 160 -10.30 3.35 20.79
CA VAL A 160 -9.47 2.27 20.24
C VAL A 160 -8.95 2.65 18.86
N ASP A 161 -9.79 3.23 18.02
CA ASP A 161 -9.44 3.71 16.68
C ASP A 161 -8.38 4.82 16.73
N ASP A 162 -8.46 5.72 17.71
CA ASP A 162 -7.44 6.74 17.97
C ASP A 162 -6.09 6.11 18.34
N HIS A 163 -6.08 5.10 19.22
CA HIS A 163 -4.85 4.39 19.59
C HIS A 163 -4.26 3.60 18.42
N ILE A 164 -5.09 2.98 17.58
CA ILE A 164 -4.63 2.28 16.37
C ILE A 164 -4.06 3.27 15.36
N SER A 165 -4.69 4.43 15.17
CA SER A 165 -4.20 5.50 14.29
C SER A 165 -2.84 6.03 14.76
N GLN A 166 -2.70 6.25 16.06
CA GLN A 166 -1.44 6.62 16.70
C GLN A 166 -0.36 5.55 16.56
N LEU A 167 -0.71 4.26 16.70
CA LEU A 167 0.18 3.13 16.49
C LEU A 167 0.71 3.10 15.05
N ARG A 168 -0.20 3.16 14.06
CA ARG A 168 0.15 3.22 12.63
C ARG A 168 1.04 4.40 12.31
N HIS A 169 0.69 5.59 12.80
CA HIS A 169 1.49 6.80 12.59
C HIS A 169 2.92 6.62 13.12
N ARG A 170 3.07 6.04 14.31
CA ARG A 170 4.40 5.84 14.88
C ARG A 170 5.24 4.83 14.11
N PHE A 171 4.66 3.68 13.75
CA PHE A 171 5.38 2.63 13.04
C PHE A 171 5.92 3.10 11.68
N ARG A 172 5.13 3.91 10.95
CA ARG A 172 5.55 4.53 9.68
C ARG A 172 6.84 5.34 9.81
N SER A 173 6.95 6.13 10.87
CA SER A 173 8.12 6.98 11.12
C SER A 173 9.28 6.27 11.84
N ALA A 174 9.08 5.04 12.30
CA ALA A 174 10.03 4.35 13.17
C ALA A 174 11.22 3.82 12.37
N SER A 175 12.43 4.25 12.75
CA SER A 175 13.67 3.84 12.09
C SER A 175 14.75 3.38 13.07
N THR A 176 14.62 3.72 14.36
CA THR A 176 15.60 3.40 15.40
C THR A 176 15.05 2.41 16.44
N PRO A 177 15.93 1.70 17.19
CA PRO A 177 15.50 0.85 18.30
C PRO A 177 14.66 1.57 19.37
N VAL A 178 14.87 2.87 19.57
CA VAL A 178 14.05 3.68 20.49
C VAL A 178 12.66 3.88 19.91
N ASP A 179 12.56 4.16 18.60
CA ASP A 179 11.28 4.30 17.93
C ASP A 179 10.46 3.02 17.99
N TYR A 180 11.11 1.86 17.77
CA TYR A 180 10.45 0.56 17.83
C TYR A 180 9.94 0.21 19.23
N LYS A 181 10.64 0.62 20.29
CA LYS A 181 10.12 0.53 21.67
C LYS A 181 8.89 1.41 21.87
N ASP A 182 8.88 2.62 21.30
CA ASP A 182 7.74 3.51 21.36
C ASP A 182 6.51 2.95 20.61
N VAL A 183 6.72 2.27 19.48
CA VAL A 183 5.66 1.49 18.83
C VAL A 183 5.13 0.40 19.78
N GLY A 184 6.02 -0.31 20.49
CA GLY A 184 5.62 -1.27 21.52
C GLY A 184 4.80 -0.64 22.66
N ASN A 185 5.10 0.59 23.07
CA ASN A 185 4.27 1.33 24.04
C ASN A 185 2.87 1.61 23.48
N ARG A 186 2.76 2.00 22.21
CA ARG A 186 1.47 2.24 21.55
C ARG A 186 0.65 0.97 21.38
N CYS A 187 1.29 -0.18 21.14
CA CYS A 187 0.61 -1.48 21.20
C CYS A 187 -0.04 -1.72 22.58
N VAL A 188 0.65 -1.38 23.68
CA VAL A 188 0.06 -1.47 25.02
C VAL A 188 -1.09 -0.47 25.19
N GLY A 189 -0.97 0.75 24.66
CA GLY A 189 -2.08 1.71 24.66
C GLY A 189 -3.34 1.19 23.96
N VAL A 190 -3.20 0.53 22.80
CA VAL A 190 -4.34 -0.15 22.13
C VAL A 190 -4.93 -1.23 23.03
N LEU A 191 -4.10 -2.07 23.67
CA LEU A 191 -4.58 -3.12 24.58
C LEU A 191 -5.29 -2.55 25.81
N GLU A 192 -4.83 -1.43 26.36
CA GLU A 192 -5.47 -0.74 27.47
C GLU A 192 -6.82 -0.14 27.06
N ALA A 193 -6.90 0.48 25.87
CA ALA A 193 -8.16 0.97 25.31
C ALA A 193 -9.18 -0.18 25.09
N LEU A 194 -8.73 -1.31 24.52
CA LEU A 194 -9.55 -2.51 24.39
C LEU A 194 -10.01 -3.04 25.76
N SER A 195 -9.08 -3.13 26.71
CA SER A 195 -9.32 -3.59 28.08
C SER A 195 -10.35 -2.74 28.83
N ALA A 196 -10.33 -1.42 28.61
CA ALA A 196 -11.34 -0.50 29.14
C ALA A 196 -12.69 -0.68 28.45
N HIS A 197 -12.69 -0.91 27.13
CA HIS A 197 -13.92 -1.00 26.33
C HIS A 197 -14.70 -2.29 26.55
N VAL A 198 -14.04 -3.46 26.47
CA VAL A 198 -14.75 -4.76 26.46
C VAL A 198 -15.03 -5.34 27.85
N TYR A 199 -14.35 -4.84 28.89
CA TYR A 199 -14.49 -5.39 30.23
C TYR A 199 -15.64 -4.74 30.99
N ASP A 200 -16.71 -5.50 31.16
CA ASP A 200 -17.79 -5.22 32.12
C ASP A 200 -17.51 -5.86 33.50
N PRO A 201 -17.33 -5.07 34.59
CA PRO A 201 -17.11 -5.59 35.93
C PRO A 201 -18.26 -6.41 36.50
N GLU A 202 -19.52 -6.14 36.10
CA GLU A 202 -20.68 -6.88 36.60
C GLU A 202 -20.75 -8.31 36.03
N VAL A 203 -20.19 -8.49 34.83
CA VAL A 203 -20.18 -9.78 34.12
C VAL A 203 -18.87 -10.55 34.33
N HIS A 204 -17.74 -9.85 34.27
CA HIS A 204 -16.42 -10.48 34.18
C HIS A 204 -15.65 -10.52 35.50
N CYS A 205 -16.05 -9.75 36.52
CA CYS A 205 -15.39 -9.80 37.82
C CYS A 205 -15.94 -10.96 38.67
N PRO A 206 -15.09 -11.89 39.15
CA PRO A 206 -15.58 -12.96 40.00
C PRO A 206 -16.19 -12.43 41.31
N PRO A 207 -17.27 -13.05 41.84
CA PRO A 207 -17.89 -12.62 43.07
C PRO A 207 -16.91 -12.55 44.25
N GLY A 208 -16.87 -11.41 44.93
CA GLY A 208 -16.01 -11.19 46.10
C GLY A 208 -14.55 -10.81 45.79
N LEU A 209 -14.19 -10.64 44.50
CA LEU A 209 -12.90 -10.08 44.11
C LEU A 209 -13.02 -8.61 43.71
N SER A 210 -11.92 -7.87 43.85
CA SER A 210 -11.81 -6.50 43.37
C SER A 210 -11.60 -6.46 41.85
N GLU A 211 -12.15 -5.45 41.20
CA GLU A 211 -11.93 -5.21 39.77
C GLU A 211 -10.43 -5.10 39.45
N PRO A 212 -9.93 -5.83 38.43
CA PRO A 212 -8.56 -5.68 37.97
C PRO A 212 -8.34 -4.31 37.29
N PRO A 213 -7.19 -3.66 37.53
CA PRO A 213 -6.84 -2.41 36.84
C PRO A 213 -6.82 -2.57 35.31
N VAL A 214 -7.04 -1.46 34.58
CA VAL A 214 -7.10 -1.44 33.10
C VAL A 214 -5.82 -1.97 32.44
N ASP A 215 -4.66 -1.74 33.06
CA ASP A 215 -3.34 -2.18 32.59
C ASP A 215 -3.12 -3.70 32.68
N LYS A 216 -4.03 -4.43 33.35
CA LYS A 216 -4.10 -5.90 33.37
C LYS A 216 -4.83 -6.43 32.14
N THR A 217 -4.33 -6.06 30.97
CA THR A 217 -4.97 -6.30 29.67
C THR A 217 -5.21 -7.79 29.39
N ASP A 218 -4.27 -8.65 29.76
CA ASP A 218 -4.39 -10.11 29.61
C ASP A 218 -5.51 -10.71 30.49
N ILE A 219 -5.74 -10.13 31.67
CA ILE A 219 -6.81 -10.54 32.59
C ILE A 219 -8.16 -10.01 32.10
N ARG A 220 -8.28 -8.71 31.82
CA ARG A 220 -9.54 -8.06 31.45
C ARG A 220 -10.06 -8.55 30.08
N ILE A 221 -9.22 -8.51 29.05
CA ILE A 221 -9.59 -9.01 27.72
C ILE A 221 -9.79 -10.53 27.77
N GLY A 222 -8.96 -11.24 28.54
CA GLY A 222 -9.10 -12.69 28.74
C GLY A 222 -10.48 -13.05 29.30
N ALA A 223 -10.95 -12.35 30.34
CA ALA A 223 -12.25 -12.59 30.96
C ALA A 223 -13.42 -12.32 30.00
N TYR A 224 -13.35 -11.27 29.18
CA TYR A 224 -14.33 -11.01 28.13
C TYR A 224 -14.42 -12.16 27.13
N ILE A 225 -13.27 -12.65 26.64
CA ILE A 225 -13.26 -13.75 25.67
C ILE A 225 -13.71 -15.07 26.33
N ASP A 226 -13.31 -15.34 27.57
CA ASP A 226 -13.77 -16.51 28.32
C ASP A 226 -15.30 -16.54 28.44
N HIS A 227 -15.91 -15.37 28.64
CA HIS A 227 -17.36 -15.21 28.67
C HIS A 227 -18.02 -15.40 27.29
N ARG A 228 -17.49 -14.77 26.24
CA ARG A 228 -18.06 -14.83 24.88
C ARG A 228 -17.82 -16.16 24.17
N LEU A 229 -16.69 -16.81 24.44
CA LEU A 229 -16.24 -18.04 23.78
C LEU A 229 -15.96 -19.17 24.79
N PRO A 230 -16.99 -19.68 25.48
CA PRO A 230 -16.82 -20.76 26.45
C PRO A 230 -16.43 -22.09 25.78
N GLY A 231 -15.91 -23.03 26.58
CA GLY A 231 -15.67 -24.42 26.14
C GLY A 231 -14.32 -24.67 25.48
N LYS A 232 -13.98 -25.96 25.31
CA LYS A 232 -12.68 -26.41 24.79
C LYS A 232 -12.47 -26.12 23.31
N SER A 233 -13.55 -26.08 22.51
CA SER A 233 -13.47 -25.78 21.07
C SER A 233 -12.92 -24.39 20.76
N ASN A 234 -12.94 -23.46 21.72
CA ASN A 234 -12.47 -22.09 21.57
C ASN A 234 -11.08 -21.82 22.19
N GLU A 235 -10.36 -22.86 22.61
CA GLU A 235 -9.08 -22.72 23.33
C GLU A 235 -8.01 -21.96 22.53
N GLU A 236 -7.89 -22.21 21.23
CA GLU A 236 -6.92 -21.55 20.36
C GLU A 236 -7.18 -20.04 20.26
N LEU A 237 -8.44 -19.63 20.14
CA LEU A 237 -8.82 -18.21 20.08
C LEU A 237 -8.49 -17.48 21.38
N ARG A 238 -8.67 -18.13 22.54
CA ARG A 238 -8.23 -17.59 23.83
C ARG A 238 -6.70 -17.52 23.95
N GLY A 239 -6.00 -18.52 23.43
CA GLY A 239 -4.54 -18.58 23.41
C GLY A 239 -3.93 -17.42 22.61
N LEU A 240 -4.53 -17.09 21.47
CA LEU A 240 -4.09 -16.00 20.59
C LEU A 240 -4.02 -14.65 21.34
N THR A 241 -5.06 -14.31 22.09
CA THR A 241 -5.14 -13.07 22.89
C THR A 241 -4.02 -12.96 23.90
N LYS A 242 -3.78 -14.03 24.67
CA LYS A 242 -2.71 -14.06 25.68
C LYS A 242 -1.35 -13.85 25.03
N LYS A 243 -1.14 -14.42 23.85
CA LYS A 243 0.13 -14.27 23.10
C LYS A 243 0.29 -12.88 22.49
N ALA A 244 -0.78 -12.28 21.96
CA ALA A 244 -0.74 -10.91 21.45
C ALA A 244 -0.40 -9.90 22.55
N SER A 245 -1.07 -9.98 23.70
CA SER A 245 -0.77 -9.13 24.87
C SER A 245 0.67 -9.34 25.37
N ALA A 246 1.10 -10.60 25.53
CA ALA A 246 2.47 -10.90 25.96
C ALA A 246 3.54 -10.36 24.98
N LEU A 247 3.28 -10.41 23.68
CA LEU A 247 4.18 -9.90 22.65
C LEU A 247 4.33 -8.37 22.74
N ALA A 248 3.22 -7.64 22.89
CA ALA A 248 3.23 -6.19 23.08
C ALA A 248 4.03 -5.76 24.32
N HIS A 249 3.77 -6.40 25.47
CA HIS A 249 4.49 -6.11 26.72
C HIS A 249 5.99 -6.45 26.62
N LYS A 250 6.36 -7.49 25.88
CA LYS A 250 7.77 -7.83 25.63
C LYS A 250 8.44 -6.79 24.74
N MET A 251 7.75 -6.30 23.72
CA MET A 251 8.32 -5.35 22.74
C MET A 251 8.72 -4.03 23.38
N LYS A 252 7.87 -3.44 24.24
CA LYS A 252 8.18 -2.14 24.88
C LYS A 252 9.46 -2.12 25.73
N HIS A 253 9.88 -3.28 26.22
CA HIS A 253 11.12 -3.43 27.00
C HIS A 253 12.29 -4.01 26.21
N SER A 254 12.10 -4.37 24.94
CA SER A 254 13.09 -5.11 24.16
C SER A 254 14.29 -4.24 23.76
N PRO A 255 15.52 -4.54 24.20
CA PRO A 255 16.72 -3.84 23.72
C PRO A 255 17.11 -4.22 22.28
N LYS A 256 16.46 -5.23 21.71
CA LYS A 256 16.69 -5.74 20.34
C LYS A 256 15.47 -5.52 19.43
N ALA A 257 14.66 -4.51 19.73
CA ALA A 257 13.52 -4.17 18.89
C ALA A 257 13.99 -3.74 17.50
N ASP A 258 13.43 -4.35 16.46
CA ASP A 258 13.67 -4.04 15.06
C ASP A 258 12.33 -3.89 14.32
N ARG A 259 12.37 -3.40 13.08
CA ARG A 259 11.18 -3.13 12.27
C ARG A 259 10.29 -4.37 12.14
N THR A 260 10.90 -5.52 11.87
CA THR A 260 10.19 -6.78 11.62
C THR A 260 9.44 -7.26 12.85
N THR A 261 10.13 -7.42 13.98
CA THR A 261 9.53 -7.91 15.22
C THR A 261 8.49 -6.93 15.76
N THR A 262 8.72 -5.62 15.57
CA THR A 262 7.79 -4.56 15.95
C THR A 262 6.54 -4.56 15.09
N GLY A 263 6.67 -4.70 13.77
CA GLY A 263 5.54 -4.80 12.84
C GLY A 263 4.66 -6.00 13.16
N ILE A 264 5.25 -7.19 13.35
CA ILE A 264 4.53 -8.40 13.76
C ILE A 264 3.76 -8.18 15.07
N THR A 265 4.35 -7.44 16.02
CA THR A 265 3.70 -7.12 17.29
C THR A 265 2.51 -6.20 17.11
N ALA A 266 2.67 -5.15 16.30
CA ALA A 266 1.59 -4.21 16.00
C ALA A 266 0.44 -4.88 15.23
N ASP A 267 0.76 -5.71 14.23
CA ASP A 267 -0.22 -6.50 13.49
C ASP A 267 -1.01 -7.44 14.40
N ALA A 268 -0.34 -8.13 15.33
CA ALA A 268 -1.01 -9.03 16.27
C ALA A 268 -2.01 -8.28 17.18
N VAL A 269 -1.70 -7.05 17.58
CA VAL A 269 -2.59 -6.22 18.42
C VAL A 269 -3.76 -5.67 17.60
N ILE A 270 -3.53 -5.21 16.36
CA ILE A 270 -4.61 -4.76 15.46
C ILE A 270 -5.54 -5.93 15.11
N LEU A 271 -4.98 -7.12 14.86
CA LEU A 271 -5.77 -8.34 14.64
C LEU A 271 -6.65 -8.66 15.85
N LEU A 272 -6.11 -8.57 17.07
CA LEU A 272 -6.88 -8.79 18.29
C LEU A 272 -8.05 -7.80 18.40
N ALA A 273 -7.83 -6.51 18.12
CA ALA A 273 -8.90 -5.51 18.13
C ALA A 273 -10.05 -5.87 17.17
N ASN A 274 -9.71 -6.29 15.95
CA ASN A 274 -10.68 -6.73 14.94
C ASN A 274 -11.42 -8.01 15.36
N ILE A 275 -10.76 -8.97 16.03
CA ILE A 275 -11.41 -10.17 16.56
C ILE A 275 -12.43 -9.78 17.63
N LEU A 276 -12.05 -8.90 18.56
CA LEU A 276 -12.96 -8.46 19.63
C LEU A 276 -14.19 -7.75 19.08
N ARG A 277 -14.03 -6.93 18.04
CA ARG A 277 -15.15 -6.28 17.35
C ARG A 277 -16.12 -7.30 16.74
N ARG A 278 -15.61 -8.33 16.06
CA ARG A 278 -16.47 -9.41 15.53
C ARG A 278 -17.22 -10.17 16.62
N LEU A 279 -16.61 -10.33 17.79
CA LEU A 279 -17.26 -10.96 18.93
C LEU A 279 -18.30 -10.06 19.60
N GLU A 280 -18.26 -8.75 19.38
CA GLU A 280 -19.34 -7.84 19.80
C GLU A 280 -20.54 -7.94 18.85
N ASP A 281 -20.28 -8.04 17.53
CA ASP A 281 -21.33 -8.06 16.50
C ASP A 281 -22.13 -9.39 16.40
N GLY A 282 -21.54 -10.52 16.80
CA GLY A 282 -22.12 -11.88 16.63
C GLY A 282 -22.63 -12.52 17.90
#